data_AF-A0A1Z9IVH9-F1
#
_entry.id   AF-A0A1Z9IVH9-F1
#
_cell.length_a   1.000
_cell.length_b   1.000
_cell.length_c   1.000
_cell.angle_alpha   90.00
_cell.angle_beta   90.00
_cell.angle_gamma   90.00
#
_symmetry.space_group_name_H-M   'P 1'
#
loop_
_entity.id
_entity.type
_entity.pdbx_description
1 polymer ?
#
loop_
_entity_poly.entity_id
_entity_poly.type
_entity_poly.pdbx_seq_one_letter_code
_entity_poly.pdbx_strand_id
1 'polypeptide(L)'
;MWIQDLREACEKGFNDREAGQAEVDSMREEWKKSYSLGEVEDSLFEGLERRATLLLSANDSEWLLLLDNEDFWKVGWGSKVED
;
A
#
# COMPACT_ATOMS: atom_id res chain seq x y z
N MET A 1 -8.04 5.36 6.95
CA MET A 1 -6.80 5.57 7.71
C MET A 1 -5.68 4.84 6.98
N TRP A 2 -5.47 3.53 7.13
CA TRP A 2 -4.34 2.81 6.53
C TRP A 2 -4.01 3.04 5.03
N ILE A 3 -4.99 3.00 4.12
CA ILE A 3 -4.72 3.24 2.69
C ILE A 3 -4.27 4.69 2.45
N GLN A 4 -4.86 5.64 3.16
CA GLN A 4 -4.47 7.05 3.07
C GLN A 4 -3.08 7.25 3.69
N ASP A 5 -2.81 6.66 4.85
CA ASP A 5 -1.51 6.74 5.50
C ASP A 5 -0.40 6.16 4.59
N LEU A 6 -0.70 5.03 3.92
CA LEU A 6 0.20 4.41 2.95
C LEU A 6 0.45 5.33 1.75
N ARG A 7 -0.60 5.98 1.25
CA ARG A 7 -0.49 6.96 0.15
C ARG A 7 0.38 8.14 0.55
N GLU A 8 0.15 8.71 1.74
CA GLU A 8 0.93 9.84 2.25
C GLU A 8 2.42 9.48 2.46
N ALA A 9 2.72 8.28 2.96
CA ALA A 9 4.09 7.79 3.07
C ALA A 9 4.78 7.70 1.70
N CYS A 10 4.06 7.17 0.70
CA CYS A 10 4.60 7.06 -0.65
C CYS A 10 4.79 8.45 -1.31
N GLU A 11 3.86 9.37 -1.12
CA GLU A 11 3.93 10.74 -1.66
C GLU A 11 5.11 11.54 -1.06
N LYS A 12 5.43 11.34 0.23
CA LYS A 12 6.65 11.91 0.83
C LYS A 12 7.93 11.36 0.16
N GLY A 13 7.91 10.09 -0.21
CA GLY A 13 8.95 9.41 -0.98
C GLY A 13 8.88 9.65 -2.50
N PHE A 14 8.12 10.64 -3.00
CA PHE A 14 7.99 10.88 -4.45
C PHE A 14 9.34 11.09 -5.16
N ASN A 15 10.25 11.86 -4.55
CA ASN A 15 11.59 12.13 -5.07
C ASN A 15 12.66 11.15 -4.54
N ASP A 16 12.29 10.26 -3.61
CA ASP A 16 13.18 9.30 -2.96
C ASP A 16 12.42 7.98 -2.75
N ARG A 17 12.39 7.17 -3.82
CA ARG A 17 11.70 5.88 -3.83
C ARG A 17 12.22 4.97 -2.74
N GLU A 18 13.53 4.95 -2.47
CA GLU A 18 14.11 4.05 -1.47
C GLU A 18 13.63 4.40 -0.06
N ALA A 19 13.58 5.70 0.27
CA ALA A 19 12.98 6.16 1.53
C ALA A 19 11.48 5.82 1.60
N GLY A 20 10.74 6.05 0.52
CA GLY A 20 9.31 5.69 0.44
C GLY A 20 9.08 4.19 0.65
N GLN A 21 9.87 3.33 0.01
CA GLN A 21 9.79 1.88 0.17
C GLN A 21 10.15 1.42 1.58
N ALA A 22 11.12 2.06 2.23
CA ALA A 22 11.43 1.77 3.63
C ALA A 22 10.25 2.10 4.56
N GLU A 23 9.53 3.21 4.33
CA GLU A 23 8.30 3.52 5.08
C GLU A 23 7.20 2.48 4.79
N VAL A 24 7.00 2.09 3.53
CA VAL A 24 6.02 1.05 3.15
C VAL A 24 6.30 -0.26 3.88
N ASP A 25 7.57 -0.70 3.96
CA ASP A 25 7.94 -1.94 4.64
C ASP A 25 7.68 -1.85 6.15
N SER A 26 7.97 -0.71 6.79
CA SER A 26 7.65 -0.47 8.20
C SER A 26 6.15 -0.53 8.47
N MET A 27 5.35 0.17 7.66
CA MET A 27 3.89 0.14 7.77
C MET A 27 3.32 -1.26 7.55
N ARG A 28 3.98 -2.05 6.69
CA ARG A 28 3.59 -3.43 6.41
C ARG A 28 3.62 -4.31 7.64
N GLU A 29 4.63 -4.15 8.48
CA GLU A 29 4.73 -4.89 9.72
C GLU A 29 3.69 -4.42 10.76
N GLU A 30 3.37 -3.12 10.79
CA GLU A 30 2.34 -2.56 11.66
C GLU A 30 0.96 -3.13 11.36
N TRP A 31 0.51 -3.10 10.10
CA TRP A 31 -0.80 -3.62 9.77
C TRP A 31 -0.86 -5.16 9.88
N LYS A 32 0.25 -5.89 9.70
CA LYS A 32 0.28 -7.34 9.92
C LYS A 32 0.06 -7.68 11.39
N LYS A 33 0.67 -6.88 12.27
CA LYS A 33 0.45 -6.99 13.71
C LYS A 33 -1.00 -6.69 14.06
N SER A 34 -1.57 -5.59 13.61
CA SER A 34 -2.98 -5.26 13.88
C SER A 34 -3.95 -6.28 13.27
N TYR A 35 -3.66 -6.81 12.09
CA TYR A 35 -4.42 -7.92 11.50
C TYR A 35 -4.37 -9.18 12.37
N SER A 36 -3.20 -9.54 12.89
CA SER A 36 -3.06 -10.70 13.81
C SER A 36 -3.84 -10.53 15.13
N LEU A 37 -4.19 -9.29 15.49
CA LEU A 37 -5.01 -8.95 16.65
C LEU A 37 -6.51 -8.85 16.30
N GLY A 38 -6.90 -9.03 15.04
CA GLY A 38 -8.27 -8.89 14.56
C GLY A 38 -8.76 -7.43 14.46
N GLU A 39 -7.84 -6.46 14.42
CA GLU A 39 -8.16 -5.02 14.36
C GLU A 39 -8.30 -4.51 12.92
N VAL A 40 -7.92 -5.31 11.94
CA VAL A 40 -7.99 -5.02 10.51
C VAL A 40 -8.81 -6.11 9.84
N GLU A 41 -9.82 -5.74 9.05
CA GLU A 41 -10.62 -6.71 8.30
C GLU A 41 -9.82 -7.35 7.15
N ASP A 42 -10.08 -8.62 6.86
CA ASP A 42 -9.41 -9.40 5.81
C ASP A 42 -9.34 -8.65 4.47
N SER A 43 -10.46 -8.06 4.03
CA SER A 43 -10.54 -7.36 2.75
C SER A 43 -9.63 -6.12 2.68
N LEU A 44 -9.48 -5.40 3.80
CA LEU A 44 -8.58 -4.26 3.91
C LEU A 44 -7.12 -4.73 3.97
N PHE A 45 -6.84 -5.75 4.78
CA PHE A 45 -5.50 -6.32 4.91
C PHE A 45 -4.97 -6.87 3.58
N GLU A 46 -5.77 -7.65 2.86
CA GLU A 46 -5.41 -8.15 1.54
C GLU A 46 -5.14 -7.02 0.54
N GLY A 47 -5.96 -5.97 0.58
CA GLY A 47 -5.78 -4.78 -0.24
C GLY A 47 -4.47 -4.03 0.06
N LEU A 48 -4.06 -3.96 1.32
CA LEU A 48 -2.81 -3.33 1.76
C LEU A 48 -1.60 -4.19 1.37
N GLU A 49 -1.64 -5.51 1.60
CA GLU A 49 -0.56 -6.43 1.26
C GLU A 49 -0.27 -6.46 -0.25
N ARG A 50 -1.31 -6.45 -1.10
CA ARG A 50 -1.15 -6.38 -2.55
C ARG A 50 -0.47 -5.09 -2.99
N ARG A 51 -0.89 -3.95 -2.42
CA ARG A 51 -0.29 -2.64 -2.72
C ARG A 51 1.16 -2.58 -2.29
N ALA A 52 1.47 -3.00 -1.06
CA ALA A 52 2.84 -3.02 -0.56
C ALA A 52 3.74 -3.92 -1.39
N THR A 53 3.25 -5.08 -1.84
CA THR A 53 4.02 -5.96 -2.73
C THR A 53 4.43 -5.24 -4.02
N LEU A 54 3.49 -4.53 -4.67
CA LEU A 54 3.78 -3.76 -5.88
C LEU A 54 4.72 -2.58 -5.59
N LEU A 55 4.41 -1.77 -4.57
CA LEU A 55 5.20 -0.60 -4.17
C LEU A 55 6.65 -0.96 -3.83
N LEU A 56 6.87 -2.05 -3.09
CA LEU A 56 8.21 -2.52 -2.71
C LEU A 56 8.98 -3.13 -3.89
N SER A 57 8.28 -3.66 -4.90
CA SER A 57 8.91 -4.20 -6.11
C SER A 57 9.18 -3.15 -7.19
N ALA A 58 8.57 -1.97 -7.08
CA ALA A 58 8.61 -0.96 -8.11
C ALA A 58 10.02 -0.38 -8.30
N ASN A 59 10.42 -0.19 -9.55
CA ASN A 59 11.51 0.71 -9.90
C ASN A 59 11.05 2.18 -9.89
N ASP A 60 11.96 3.13 -10.15
CA ASP A 60 11.67 4.57 -10.10
C ASP A 60 10.51 4.99 -11.01
N SER A 61 10.42 4.43 -12.23
CA SER A 61 9.33 4.78 -13.15
C SER A 61 8.00 4.16 -12.72
N GLU A 62 8.02 2.90 -12.28
CA GLU A 62 6.83 2.20 -11.79
C GLU A 62 6.29 2.82 -10.50
N TRP A 63 7.17 3.27 -9.63
CA TRP A 63 6.82 3.97 -8.38
C TRP A 63 5.94 5.18 -8.69
N LEU A 64 6.41 6.06 -9.58
CA LEU A 64 5.67 7.25 -9.99
C LEU A 64 4.31 6.89 -10.64
N LEU A 65 4.29 5.87 -11.51
CA LEU A 65 3.05 5.40 -12.14
C LEU A 65 2.03 4.87 -11.13
N LEU A 66 2.47 4.20 -10.06
CA LEU A 66 1.59 3.74 -8.99
C LEU A 66 1.06 4.91 -8.15
N LEU A 67 1.89 5.91 -7.86
CA LEU A 67 1.47 7.08 -7.08
C LEU A 67 0.39 7.88 -7.81
N ASP A 68 0.56 8.07 -9.12
CA ASP A 68 -0.38 8.81 -9.97
C ASP A 68 -1.67 8.03 -10.30
N ASN A 69 -1.74 6.73 -9.95
CA ASN A 69 -2.89 5.89 -10.26
C ASN A 69 -3.99 6.03 -9.19
N GLU A 70 -4.99 6.88 -9.43
CA GLU A 70 -6.12 7.04 -8.50
C GLU A 70 -6.91 5.74 -8.26
N ASP A 71 -7.03 4.86 -9.26
CA ASP A 71 -7.71 3.57 -9.09
C ASP A 71 -6.95 2.65 -8.12
N PHE A 72 -5.62 2.71 -8.14
CA PHE A 72 -4.77 1.97 -7.20
C PHE A 72 -5.05 2.35 -5.75
N TRP A 73 -5.50 3.57 -5.47
CA TRP A 73 -5.81 4.04 -4.12
C TRP A 73 -7.27 3.84 -3.70
N LYS A 74 -8.15 3.35 -4.59
CA LYS A 74 -9.55 3.12 -4.25
C LYS A 74 -9.73 1.93 -3.30
N VAL A 75 -10.64 2.07 -2.34
CA VAL A 75 -11.10 0.96 -1.50
C VAL A 75 -11.61 -0.17 -2.39
N GLY A 76 -11.23 -1.42 -2.07
CA GLY A 76 -11.61 -2.60 -2.84
C GLY A 76 -10.78 -2.85 -4.11
N TRP A 77 -9.78 -2.03 -4.43
CA TRP A 77 -8.87 -2.28 -5.55
C TRP A 77 -8.25 -3.69 -5.47
N GLY A 78 -8.26 -4.40 -6.60
CA GLY A 78 -7.74 -5.76 -6.70
C GLY A 78 -8.58 -6.83 -5.98
N SER A 79 -9.73 -6.46 -5.39
CA SER A 79 -10.73 -7.43 -4.96
C SER A 79 -11.38 -8.06 -6.18
N LYS A 80 -11.37 -9.39 -6.27
CA LYS A 80 -12.29 -10.09 -7.16
C LYS A 80 -13.67 -10.01 -6.52
N VAL A 81 -14.45 -8.99 -6.88
CA VAL A 81 -15.89 -9.16 -6.84
C VAL A 81 -16.18 -10.13 -7.98
N GLU A 82 -16.21 -11.42 -7.67
CA GLU A 82 -16.81 -12.41 -8.58
C GLU A 82 -18.31 -12.08 -8.62
N ASP A 83 -18.78 -11.52 -9.75
CA ASP A 83 -20.19 -11.58 -10.14
C ASP A 83 -20.59 -13.02 -10.50
#